data_AF-A0A9N9K0N4-F1
#
_entry.id   AF-A0A9N9K0N4-F1
#
_cell.length_a   1.000
_cell.length_b   1.000
_cell.length_c   1.000
_cell.angle_alpha   90.00
_cell.angle_beta   90.00
_cell.angle_gamma   90.00
#
_symmetry.space_group_name_H-M   'P 1'
#
loop_
_entity.id
_entity.type
_entity.pdbx_description
1 polymer ?
#
loop_
_entity_poly.entity_id
_entity_poly.type
_entity_poly.pdbx_seq_one_letter_code
_entity_poly.pdbx_strand_id
1 'polypeptide(L)'
;ALLSLVIVHAQVNDVAKHLVNRTLTALLEHMARDCLEAFQKVERFGMGGMLQATLEIEFMHQTLSQYVSKEAQETLQLIYNTIEQLYDTTQATGNLDLELSSVKQLLVE
;
A
#
# COMPACT_ATOMS: atom_id res chain seq x y z
N ALA A 1 -5.42 -0.01 10.15
CA ALA A 1 -3.95 -0.15 10.34
C ALA A 1 -3.27 1.20 10.58
N LEU A 2 -3.43 2.22 9.73
CA LEU A 2 -2.74 3.52 9.87
C LEU A 2 -2.99 4.24 11.20
N LEU A 3 -4.22 4.22 11.74
CA LEU A 3 -4.51 4.76 13.08
C LEU A 3 -3.69 4.07 14.18
N SER A 4 -3.46 2.76 14.07
CA SER A 4 -2.61 2.02 15.01
C SER A 4 -1.16 2.45 14.91
N LEU A 5 -0.65 2.74 13.69
CA LEU A 5 0.69 3.30 13.50
C LEU A 5 0.84 4.69 14.13
N VAL A 6 -0.19 5.53 14.07
CA VAL A 6 -0.18 6.85 14.76
C VAL A 6 -0.06 6.68 16.28
N ILE A 7 -0.77 5.70 16.85
CA ILE A 7 -0.67 5.40 18.29
C ILE A 7 0.74 4.89 18.64
N VAL A 8 1.30 3.97 17.85
CA VAL A 8 2.68 3.48 18.07
C VAL A 8 3.69 4.61 17.94
N HIS A 9 3.56 5.47 16.93
CA HIS A 9 4.40 6.66 16.78
C HIS A 9 4.35 7.52 18.03
N ALA A 10 3.15 7.85 18.54
CA ALA A 10 2.99 8.68 19.72
C ALA A 10 3.66 8.07 20.96
N GLN A 11 3.43 6.79 21.21
CA GLN A 11 4.00 6.07 22.37
C GLN A 11 5.53 5.97 22.29
N VAL A 12 6.07 5.61 21.13
CA VAL A 12 7.54 5.48 20.95
C VAL A 12 8.20 6.86 20.97
N ASN A 13 7.56 7.88 20.41
CA ASN A 13 8.08 9.24 20.44
C ASN A 13 8.17 9.79 21.87
N ASP A 14 7.20 9.48 22.73
CA ASP A 14 7.17 9.91 24.13
C ASP A 14 8.25 9.21 24.98
N VAL A 15 8.41 7.89 24.82
CA VAL A 15 9.34 7.11 25.65
C VAL A 15 10.76 7.07 25.10
N ALA A 16 10.92 6.94 23.78
CA ALA A 16 12.20 6.69 23.11
C ALA A 16 12.23 7.26 21.68
N LYS A 17 12.18 8.58 21.55
CA LYS A 17 12.13 9.30 20.27
C LYS A 17 13.11 8.83 19.20
N HIS A 18 14.34 8.48 19.58
CA HIS A 18 15.37 8.02 18.64
C HIS A 18 15.04 6.67 17.97
N LEU A 19 14.09 5.89 18.51
CA LEU A 19 13.64 4.63 17.94
C LEU A 19 12.47 4.76 16.97
N VAL A 20 11.80 5.93 16.89
CA VAL A 20 10.58 6.12 16.08
C VAL A 20 10.79 5.70 14.63
N ASN A 21 11.86 6.20 13.99
CA ASN A 21 12.14 5.89 12.59
C ASN A 21 12.34 4.39 12.38
N ARG A 22 13.20 3.76 13.20
CA ARG A 22 13.45 2.31 13.14
C ARG A 22 12.17 1.49 13.35
N THR A 23 11.34 1.88 14.31
CA THR A 23 10.09 1.16 14.61
C THR A 23 9.10 1.25 13.45
N LEU A 24 8.87 2.45 12.91
CA LEU A 24 7.90 2.63 11.82
C LEU A 24 8.38 2.02 10.51
N THR A 25 9.67 2.07 10.21
CA THR A 25 10.25 1.36 9.07
C THR A 25 10.04 -0.14 9.18
N ALA A 26 10.34 -0.75 10.33
CA ALA A 26 10.12 -2.18 10.52
C ALA A 26 8.63 -2.55 10.41
N LEU A 27 7.73 -1.76 11.01
CA LEU A 27 6.30 -2.00 10.90
C LEU A 27 5.78 -1.90 9.47
N LEU A 28 6.28 -0.93 8.68
CA LEU A 28 5.95 -0.81 7.27
C LEU A 28 6.41 -2.04 6.48
N GLU A 29 7.63 -2.53 6.72
CA GLU A 29 8.12 -3.77 6.08
C GLU A 29 7.22 -4.98 6.40
N HIS A 30 6.83 -5.13 7.68
CA HIS A 30 5.90 -6.20 8.08
C HIS A 30 4.54 -6.04 7.41
N MET A 31 3.97 -4.83 7.40
CA MET A 31 2.68 -4.56 6.77
C MET A 31 2.72 -4.81 5.27
N ALA A 32 3.79 -4.42 4.57
CA ALA A 32 3.93 -4.68 3.15
C ALA A 32 3.99 -6.19 2.86
N ARG A 33 4.72 -6.97 3.66
CA ARG A 33 4.75 -8.44 3.53
C ARG A 33 3.38 -9.07 3.78
N ASP A 34 2.71 -8.66 4.86
CA ASP A 34 1.37 -9.15 5.20
C ASP A 34 0.34 -8.82 4.09
N CYS A 35 0.41 -7.61 3.52
CA CYS A 35 -0.42 -7.20 2.38
C CYS A 35 -0.13 -8.04 1.14
N LEU A 36 1.14 -8.28 0.81
CA LEU A 36 1.52 -9.12 -0.33
C LEU A 36 0.96 -10.53 -0.18
N GLU A 37 1.15 -11.16 0.99
CA GLU A 37 0.62 -12.49 1.29
C GLU A 37 -0.92 -12.53 1.22
N ALA A 38 -1.59 -11.46 1.65
CA ALA A 38 -3.04 -11.35 1.58
C ALA A 38 -3.52 -11.26 0.12
N PHE A 39 -2.89 -10.41 -0.70
CA PHE A 39 -3.29 -10.25 -2.11
C PHE A 39 -2.97 -11.48 -2.95
N GLN A 40 -1.90 -12.21 -2.67
CA GLN A 40 -1.58 -13.48 -3.35
C GLN A 40 -2.64 -14.57 -3.10
N LYS A 41 -3.48 -14.44 -2.07
CA LYS A 41 -4.60 -15.36 -1.79
C LYS A 41 -5.88 -14.99 -2.56
N VAL A 42 -5.91 -13.83 -3.21
CA VAL A 42 -7.05 -13.41 -4.04
C VAL A 42 -6.96 -14.13 -5.39
N GLU A 43 -8.03 -14.81 -5.80
CA GLU A 43 -8.04 -15.54 -7.08
C GLU A 43 -8.05 -14.59 -8.29
N ARG A 44 -8.91 -13.57 -8.28
CA ARG A 44 -9.00 -12.52 -9.29
C ARG A 44 -9.58 -11.23 -8.73
N PHE A 45 -9.15 -10.10 -9.25
CA PHE A 45 -9.78 -8.80 -9.05
C PHE A 45 -10.71 -8.45 -10.22
N GLY A 46 -11.92 -8.01 -9.90
CA GLY A 46 -12.69 -7.14 -10.81
C GLY A 46 -12.14 -5.71 -10.75
N MET A 47 -12.57 -4.85 -11.68
CA MET A 47 -12.07 -3.48 -11.80
C MET A 47 -12.14 -2.67 -10.49
N GLY A 48 -13.29 -2.69 -9.81
CA GLY A 48 -13.44 -1.96 -8.54
C GLY A 48 -12.53 -2.48 -7.43
N GLY A 49 -12.32 -3.81 -7.35
CA GLY A 49 -11.41 -4.41 -6.37
C GLY A 49 -9.95 -4.07 -6.64
N MET A 50 -9.55 -4.08 -7.92
CA MET A 50 -8.20 -3.70 -8.35
C MET A 50 -7.91 -2.23 -8.02
N LEU A 51 -8.83 -1.31 -8.36
CA LEU A 51 -8.67 0.12 -8.09
C LEU A 51 -8.63 0.40 -6.59
N GLN A 52 -9.51 -0.23 -5.81
CA GLN A 52 -9.52 -0.10 -4.34
C GLN A 52 -8.21 -0.60 -3.72
N ALA A 53 -7.73 -1.79 -4.11
CA ALA A 53 -6.48 -2.35 -3.61
C ALA A 53 -5.29 -1.44 -3.96
N THR A 54 -5.24 -0.94 -5.20
CA THR A 54 -4.21 -0.01 -5.65
C THR A 54 -4.23 1.28 -4.83
N LEU A 55 -5.42 1.85 -4.62
CA LEU A 55 -5.64 3.07 -3.81
C LEU A 55 -5.15 2.91 -2.38
N GLU A 56 -5.52 1.83 -1.70
CA GLU A 56 -5.15 1.60 -0.30
C GLU A 56 -3.63 1.48 -0.12
N ILE A 57 -2.96 0.80 -1.06
CA ILE A 57 -1.50 0.64 -1.04
C ILE A 57 -0.80 1.96 -1.36
N GLU A 58 -1.30 2.71 -2.34
CA GLU A 58 -0.76 4.02 -2.67
C GLU A 58 -0.90 5.00 -1.50
N PHE A 59 -2.07 5.04 -0.85
CA PHE A 59 -2.29 5.86 0.33
C PHE A 59 -1.34 5.49 1.47
N MET A 60 -1.11 4.20 1.72
CA MET A 60 -0.15 3.74 2.71
C MET A 60 1.28 4.16 2.36
N HIS A 61 1.69 3.97 1.10
CA HIS A 61 3.02 4.32 0.61
C HIS A 61 3.29 5.82 0.76
N GLN A 62 2.34 6.68 0.36
CA GLN A 62 2.47 8.13 0.49
C GLN A 62 2.52 8.58 1.96
N THR A 63 1.59 8.06 2.78
CA THR A 63 1.51 8.40 4.22
C THR A 63 2.78 8.03 4.98
N LEU A 64 3.43 6.93 4.59
CA LEU A 64 4.62 6.40 5.27
C LEU A 64 5.91 6.60 4.47
N SER A 65 5.91 7.46 3.46
CA SER A 65 7.02 7.69 2.52
C SER A 65 8.36 7.92 3.20
N GLN A 66 8.38 8.66 4.31
CA GLN A 66 9.60 8.94 5.10
C GLN A 66 10.18 7.72 5.84
N TYR A 67 9.44 6.62 5.93
CA TYR A 67 9.83 5.38 6.61
C TYR A 67 10.04 4.21 5.64
N VAL A 68 9.89 4.43 4.33
CA VAL A 68 10.08 3.40 3.30
C VAL A 68 11.55 2.99 3.24
N SER A 69 11.83 1.75 3.60
CA SER A 69 13.13 1.12 3.35
C SER A 69 13.22 0.56 1.94
N LYS A 70 14.41 0.16 1.53
CA LYS A 70 14.61 -0.55 0.26
C LYS A 70 13.78 -1.84 0.18
N GLU A 71 13.72 -2.61 1.27
CA GLU A 71 12.93 -3.84 1.33
C GLU A 71 11.43 -3.57 1.23
N ALA A 72 10.93 -2.55 1.94
CA ALA A 72 9.54 -2.12 1.83
C ALA A 72 9.21 -1.69 0.40
N GLN A 73 10.09 -0.91 -0.26
CA GLN A 73 9.91 -0.48 -1.64
C GLN A 73 9.82 -1.66 -2.62
N GLU A 74 10.71 -2.64 -2.49
CA GLU A 74 10.69 -3.84 -3.32
C GLU A 74 9.39 -4.64 -3.11
N THR A 75 8.95 -4.77 -1.86
CA THR A 75 7.70 -5.47 -1.52
C THR A 75 6.48 -4.73 -2.06
N LEU A 76 6.43 -3.41 -1.95
CA LEU A 76 5.37 -2.57 -2.52
C LEU A 76 5.30 -2.75 -4.04
N GLN A 77 6.44 -2.80 -4.74
CA GLN A 77 6.46 -3.07 -6.18
C GLN A 77 5.87 -4.44 -6.52
N LEU A 78 6.20 -5.48 -5.73
CA LEU A 78 5.60 -6.80 -5.89
C LEU A 78 4.10 -6.80 -5.66
N ILE A 79 3.59 -5.98 -4.73
CA ILE A 79 2.15 -5.81 -4.50
C ILE A 79 1.47 -5.24 -5.73
N TYR A 80 1.98 -4.13 -6.30
CA TYR A 80 1.40 -3.54 -7.51
C TYR A 80 1.37 -4.55 -8.66
N ASN A 81 2.48 -5.27 -8.89
CA ASN A 81 2.56 -6.30 -9.92
C ASN A 81 1.55 -7.44 -9.66
N THR A 82 1.35 -7.83 -8.39
CA THR A 82 0.41 -8.88 -8.00
C THR A 82 -1.04 -8.46 -8.27
N ILE A 83 -1.40 -7.22 -7.91
CA ILE A 83 -2.75 -6.68 -8.16
C ILE A 83 -3.03 -6.63 -9.67
N GLU A 84 -2.06 -6.18 -10.47
CA GLU A 84 -2.17 -6.11 -11.93
C GLU A 84 -2.30 -7.52 -12.55
N GLN A 85 -1.49 -8.48 -12.10
CA GLN A 85 -1.55 -9.87 -12.60
C GLN A 85 -2.86 -10.57 -12.29
N LEU A 86 -3.48 -10.26 -11.15
CA LEU A 86 -4.73 -10.84 -10.71
C LEU A 86 -5.96 -10.12 -11.30
N TYR A 87 -5.77 -9.01 -12.03
CA TYR A 87 -6.86 -8.28 -12.66
C TYR A 87 -7.42 -9.01 -13.89
N ASP A 88 -8.72 -9.26 -13.90
CA ASP A 88 -9.40 -9.92 -15.02
C ASP A 88 -9.58 -8.97 -16.21
N THR A 89 -8.65 -9.03 -17.17
CA THR A 89 -8.65 -8.20 -18.38
C THR A 89 -9.83 -8.53 -19.32
N THR A 90 -10.56 -9.62 -19.10
CA THR A 90 -11.72 -9.99 -19.94
C THR A 90 -12.87 -8.98 -19.82
N GLN A 91 -12.88 -8.16 -18.76
CA GLN A 91 -13.82 -7.05 -18.58
C GLN A 91 -13.24 -5.66 -18.94
N ALA A 92 -11.98 -5.59 -19.38
CA ALA A 92 -11.26 -4.34 -19.60
C ALA A 92 -11.54 -3.75 -20.99
N THR A 93 -12.75 -3.25 -21.22
CA THR A 93 -13.05 -2.40 -22.38
C THR A 93 -12.53 -0.98 -22.12
N GLY A 94 -11.28 -0.70 -22.51
CA GLY A 94 -10.77 0.64 -22.87
C GLY A 94 -10.66 1.75 -21.81
N ASN A 95 -11.22 1.61 -20.60
CA ASN A 95 -11.31 2.70 -19.61
C ASN A 95 -10.28 2.63 -18.46
N LEU A 96 -9.41 1.62 -18.41
CA LEU A 96 -8.53 1.37 -17.26
C LEU A 96 -7.56 2.53 -16.98
N ASP A 97 -6.90 3.05 -18.02
CA ASP A 97 -5.92 4.14 -17.88
C ASP A 97 -6.55 5.45 -17.40
N LEU A 98 -7.79 5.72 -17.84
CA LEU A 98 -8.55 6.90 -17.42
C LEU A 98 -8.93 6.80 -15.93
N GLU A 99 -9.46 5.64 -15.51
CA GLU A 99 -9.84 5.41 -14.11
C GLU A 99 -8.62 5.43 -13.17
N LEU A 100 -7.49 4.84 -13.57
CA LEU A 100 -6.23 4.93 -12.82
C LEU A 100 -5.73 6.38 -12.68
N SER A 101 -5.92 7.19 -13.73
CA SER A 101 -5.56 8.61 -13.70
C SER A 101 -6.47 9.40 -12.76
N SER A 102 -7.77 9.14 -12.77
CA SER A 102 -8.74 9.74 -11.86
C SER A 102 -8.49 9.35 -10.40
N VAL A 103 -8.17 8.08 -10.17
CA VAL A 103 -7.76 7.55 -8.86
C VAL A 103 -6.52 8.27 -8.33
N LYS A 104 -5.50 8.48 -9.18
CA LYS A 104 -4.31 9.25 -8.81
C LYS A 104 -4.62 10.70 -8.51
N GLN A 105 -5.56 11.33 -9.22
CA GLN A 105 -5.98 12.71 -8.93
C GLN A 105 -6.67 12.83 -7.56
N LEU A 106 -7.51 11.87 -7.19
CA LEU A 106 -8.23 11.89 -5.91
C LEU A 106 -7.28 11.83 -4.70
N LEU A 107 -6.11 11.21 -4.84
CA LEU A 107 -5.08 11.15 -3.80
C LEU A 107 -4.25 12.43 -3.66
N VAL A 108 -4.32 13.35 -4.62
CA VAL A 108 -3.55 14.62 -4.61
C VAL A 108 -4.32 15.76 -3.92
N GLU A 109 -5.64 15.62 -3.74
CA GLU A 109 -6.52 16.56 -3.04
C GLU A 109 -6.56 16.31 -1.53
#